data_AF-A0AAN8K7G1-F1
#
_entry.id   AF-A0AAN8K7G1-F1
#
_cell.length_a   1.000
_cell.length_b   1.000
_cell.length_c   1.000
_cell.angle_alpha   90.00
_cell.angle_beta   90.00
_cell.angle_gamma   90.00
#
_symmetry.space_group_name_H-M   'P 1'
#
loop_
_entity.id
_entity.type
_entity.pdbx_description
1 polymer ?
#
loop_
_entity_poly.entity_id
_entity_poly.type
_entity_poly.pdbx_seq_one_letter_code
_entity_poly.pdbx_strand_id
1 'polypeptide(L)'
;MLVIMVRGISSSLKYPSACFPTKGITADFLYPILWETVESLEYDCNLKLVFITCDGAAANRKVFALHKSPTCTSGDDCFWTWNPFSMPKRKMFFISDVPHLLKTARNCFSNSYSHNQKRKLWKDGRDIS
;
A
#
# COMPACT_ATOMS: atom_id res chain seq x y z
N MET A 1 10.80 -5.01 -11.80
CA MET A 1 9.80 -4.51 -12.75
C MET A 1 8.67 -3.94 -11.92
N LEU A 2 8.24 -2.71 -12.21
CA LEU A 2 7.07 -2.10 -11.57
C LEU A 2 5.87 -2.26 -12.50
N VAL A 3 4.75 -2.75 -11.97
CA VAL A 3 3.49 -2.87 -12.70
C VAL A 3 2.37 -2.31 -11.85
N ILE A 4 1.56 -1.44 -12.44
CA ILE A 4 0.30 -0.97 -11.85
C ILE A 4 -0.84 -1.69 -12.56
N MET A 5 -1.57 -2.50 -11.80
CA MET A 5 -2.70 -3.26 -12.31
C MET A 5 -4.01 -2.70 -11.76
N VAL A 6 -4.96 -2.49 -12.65
CA VAL A 6 -6.33 -2.09 -12.33
C VAL A 6 -7.19 -3.32 -12.31
N ARG A 7 -7.98 -3.46 -11.25
CA ARG A 7 -8.88 -4.59 -11.04
C ARG A 7 -10.26 -4.10 -10.66
N GLY A 8 -11.28 -4.63 -11.34
CA GLY A 8 -12.67 -4.43 -10.97
C GLY A 8 -13.02 -5.11 -9.65
N ILE A 9 -13.81 -4.43 -8.82
CA ILE A 9 -14.34 -5.01 -7.57
C ILE A 9 -15.59 -5.83 -7.87
N SER A 10 -16.54 -5.22 -8.59
CA SER A 10 -17.80 -5.85 -9.01
C SER A 10 -17.74 -6.41 -10.44
N SER A 11 -16.67 -6.13 -11.19
CA SER A 11 -16.49 -6.58 -12.57
C SER A 11 -15.27 -7.48 -12.71
N SER A 12 -15.23 -8.25 -13.79
CA SER A 12 -14.09 -9.11 -14.13
C SER A 12 -12.91 -8.35 -14.78
N LEU A 13 -12.95 -7.01 -14.78
CA LEU A 13 -11.92 -6.16 -15.37
C LEU A 13 -10.56 -6.43 -14.72
N LYS A 14 -9.57 -6.77 -15.55
CA LYS A 14 -8.16 -6.88 -15.18
C LYS A 14 -7.35 -6.20 -16.27
N TYR A 15 -6.66 -5.13 -15.93
CA TYR A 15 -5.95 -4.34 -16.92
C TYR A 15 -4.60 -3.84 -16.36
N PRO A 16 -3.46 -4.16 -17.00
CA PRO A 16 -2.18 -3.57 -16.63
C PRO A 16 -2.13 -2.14 -17.17
N SER A 17 -2.27 -1.14 -16.29
CA SER A 17 -2.31 0.27 -16.69
C SER A 17 -0.92 0.82 -17.01
N ALA A 18 0.10 0.39 -16.26
CA ALA A 18 1.46 0.86 -16.46
C ALA A 18 2.46 -0.26 -16.16
N CYS A 19 3.53 -0.35 -16.97
CA CYS A 19 4.61 -1.30 -16.80
C CYS A 19 5.94 -0.59 -17.04
N PHE A 20 6.81 -0.60 -16.03
CA PHE A 20 8.12 0.02 -16.09
C PHE A 20 9.22 -1.00 -15.81
N PRO A 21 10.18 -1.19 -16.72
CA PRO A 21 11.30 -2.12 -16.53
C PRO A 21 12.34 -1.52 -15.57
N THR A 22 12.06 -1.57 -14.27
CA THR A 22 12.92 -1.03 -13.20
C THR A 22 13.42 -2.15 -12.28
N LYS A 23 14.63 -2.01 -11.71
CA LYS A 23 15.16 -2.95 -10.69
C LYS A 23 14.70 -2.60 -9.27
N GLY A 24 14.41 -1.33 -9.03
CA GLY A 24 13.84 -0.78 -7.80
C GLY A 24 13.40 0.65 -8.05
N ILE A 25 12.42 1.12 -7.29
CA ILE A 25 11.90 2.49 -7.40
C ILE A 25 11.84 3.13 -6.02
N THR A 26 12.17 4.41 -5.93
CA THR A 26 12.00 5.20 -4.70
C THR A 26 10.58 5.78 -4.63
N ALA A 27 10.16 6.19 -3.43
CA ALA A 27 8.84 6.75 -3.23
C ALA A 27 8.59 8.03 -4.05
N ASP A 28 9.64 8.82 -4.28
CA ASP A 28 9.57 10.10 -4.99
C ASP A 28 9.17 9.95 -6.47
N PHE A 29 9.58 8.85 -7.11
CA PHE A 29 9.14 8.51 -8.46
C PHE A 29 7.81 7.76 -8.48
N LEU A 30 7.55 6.92 -7.47
CA LEU A 30 6.33 6.13 -7.41
C LEU A 30 5.09 6.99 -7.13
N TYR A 31 5.23 8.04 -6.32
CA TYR A 31 4.14 8.96 -5.96
C TYR A 31 3.49 9.64 -7.18
N PRO A 32 4.24 10.34 -8.07
CA PRO A 32 3.65 10.98 -9.25
C PRO A 32 3.08 9.96 -10.24
N ILE A 33 3.76 8.83 -10.48
CA ILE A 33 3.25 7.77 -11.36
C ILE A 33 1.89 7.24 -10.88
N LEU A 34 1.76 7.07 -9.56
CA LEU A 34 0.51 6.63 -8.96
C LEU A 34 -0.60 7.65 -9.20
N TRP A 35 -0.34 8.93 -8.97
CA TRP A 35 -1.34 10.00 -9.17
C TRP A 35 -1.72 10.22 -10.64
N GLU A 36 -0.76 10.17 -11.56
CA GLU A 36 -1.02 10.20 -13.00
C GLU A 36 -1.91 9.04 -13.42
N THR A 37 -1.67 7.84 -12.87
CA THR A 37 -2.54 6.69 -13.11
C THR A 37 -3.95 6.91 -12.54
N VAL A 38 -4.08 7.49 -11.34
CA VAL A 38 -5.40 7.82 -10.77
C VAL A 38 -6.14 8.84 -11.63
N GLU A 39 -5.43 9.85 -12.13
CA GLU A 39 -5.97 10.89 -13.00
C GLU A 39 -6.57 10.29 -14.28
N SER A 40 -5.78 9.51 -15.02
CA SER A 40 -6.25 8.87 -16.26
C SER A 40 -7.42 7.91 -16.03
N LEU A 41 -7.44 7.19 -14.91
CA LEU A 41 -8.54 6.28 -14.61
C LEU A 41 -9.85 7.02 -14.32
N GLU A 42 -9.79 8.13 -13.58
CA GLU A 42 -10.97 8.91 -13.20
C GLU A 42 -11.49 9.79 -14.34
N TYR A 43 -10.60 10.46 -15.08
CA TYR A 43 -10.97 11.37 -16.18
C TYR A 43 -11.17 10.66 -17.50
N ASP A 44 -10.17 9.93 -18.00
CA ASP A 44 -10.21 9.38 -19.36
C ASP A 44 -11.10 8.14 -19.44
N CYS A 45 -11.02 7.27 -18.42
CA CYS A 45 -11.75 6.00 -18.41
C CYS A 45 -13.08 6.06 -17.64
N ASN A 46 -13.35 7.17 -16.93
CA ASN A 46 -14.49 7.33 -16.02
C ASN A 46 -14.65 6.17 -15.02
N LEU A 47 -13.54 5.55 -14.61
CA LEU A 47 -13.51 4.49 -13.62
C LEU A 47 -13.35 5.09 -12.23
N LYS A 48 -14.19 4.62 -11.31
CA LYS A 48 -14.23 5.12 -9.93
C LYS A 48 -13.26 4.32 -9.06
N LEU A 49 -12.14 4.93 -8.71
CA LEU A 49 -11.15 4.34 -7.83
C LEU A 49 -11.66 4.35 -6.38
N VAL A 50 -11.54 3.22 -5.69
CA VAL A 50 -12.01 3.03 -4.31
C VAL A 50 -10.83 2.84 -3.36
N PHE A 51 -9.90 1.95 -3.72
CA PHE A 51 -8.72 1.68 -2.92
C PHE A 51 -7.53 1.30 -3.80
N ILE A 52 -6.33 1.47 -3.24
CA ILE A 52 -5.07 1.02 -3.80
C ILE A 52 -4.52 -0.07 -2.89
N THR A 53 -4.07 -1.17 -3.50
CA THR A 53 -3.42 -2.26 -2.79
C THR A 53 -1.95 -2.35 -3.17
N CYS A 54 -1.06 -2.41 -2.17
CA CYS A 54 0.36 -2.62 -2.39
C CYS A 54 0.94 -3.59 -1.34
N ASP A 55 2.13 -4.09 -1.62
CA ASP A 55 2.89 -4.88 -0.65
C ASP A 55 3.44 -3.99 0.49
N GLY A 56 4.03 -4.65 1.48
CA GLY A 56 4.68 -3.98 2.60
C GLY A 56 6.09 -3.46 2.29
N ALA A 57 6.50 -3.22 1.03
CA ALA A 57 7.84 -2.74 0.73
C ALA A 57 8.10 -1.33 1.29
N ALA A 58 9.35 -1.02 1.62
CA ALA A 58 9.70 0.26 2.26
C ALA A 58 9.35 1.49 1.39
N ALA A 59 9.48 1.39 0.06
CA ALA A 59 9.11 2.45 -0.86
C ALA A 59 7.59 2.72 -0.83
N ASN A 60 6.76 1.67 -0.81
CA ASN A 60 5.31 1.80 -0.78
C ASN A 60 4.81 2.43 0.52
N ARG A 61 5.38 2.02 1.66
CA ARG A 61 5.07 2.66 2.96
C ARG A 61 5.42 4.14 2.98
N LYS A 62 6.55 4.52 2.36
CA LYS A 62 6.94 5.93 2.23
C LYS A 62 5.95 6.72 1.36
N VAL A 63 5.43 6.14 0.27
CA VAL A 63 4.38 6.78 -0.53
C VAL A 63 3.15 7.08 0.31
N PHE A 64 2.70 6.16 1.18
CA PHE A 64 1.58 6.43 2.08
C PHE A 64 1.89 7.50 3.13
N ALA A 65 3.12 7.54 3.62
CA ALA A 65 3.57 8.60 4.53
C ALA A 65 3.56 9.99 3.87
N LEU A 66 3.84 10.08 2.55
CA LEU A 66 3.78 11.35 1.80
C LEU A 66 2.36 11.92 1.70
N HIS A 67 1.32 11.10 1.90
CA HIS A 67 -0.08 11.55 1.92
C HIS A 67 -0.53 12.09 3.28
N LYS A 68 0.31 12.00 4.33
CA LYS A 68 -0.04 12.51 5.66
C LYS A 68 -0.13 14.05 5.61
N SER A 69 -1.20 14.58 6.20
CA SER A 69 -1.27 16.02 6.48
C SER A 69 -0.17 16.42 7.46
N PRO A 70 0.44 17.61 7.34
CA PRO A 70 1.43 18.12 8.30
C PRO A 70 0.87 18.24 9.74
N THR A 71 -0.45 18.15 9.91
CA THR A 71 -1.13 18.15 11.21
C THR A 71 -1.27 16.76 11.86
N CYS A 72 -0.91 15.68 11.15
CA CYS A 72 -0.97 14.32 11.68
C CYS A 72 0.24 14.03 12.58
N THR A 73 -0.01 13.59 13.81
CA THR A 73 1.05 13.24 14.77
C THR A 73 1.89 12.06 14.25
N SER A 74 3.18 12.08 14.58
CA SER A 74 4.16 11.02 14.30
C SER A 74 3.69 9.66 14.86
N GLY A 75 2.96 8.88 14.05
CA GLY A 75 2.45 7.57 14.45
C GLY A 75 1.15 7.16 13.78
N ASP A 76 0.34 8.13 13.33
CA ASP A 76 -0.92 7.81 12.64
C ASP A 76 -0.65 7.47 11.18
N ASP A 77 -0.87 6.21 10.80
CA ASP A 77 -0.78 5.78 9.41
C ASP A 77 -1.95 6.34 8.59
N CYS A 78 -1.61 6.92 7.42
CA CYS A 78 -2.59 7.48 6.52
C CYS A 78 -3.25 6.32 5.77
N PHE A 79 -4.39 5.84 6.27
CA PHE A 79 -5.14 4.75 5.65
C PHE A 79 -6.04 5.21 4.50
N TRP A 80 -6.19 6.52 4.31
CA TRP A 80 -7.06 7.09 3.29
C TRP A 80 -6.59 8.49 2.90
N THR A 81 -6.88 8.88 1.66
CA THR A 81 -6.69 10.26 1.18
C THR A 81 -7.88 10.72 0.36
N TRP A 82 -8.01 12.03 0.16
CA TRP A 82 -9.00 12.59 -0.76
C TRP A 82 -8.51 12.46 -2.19
N ASN A 83 -9.35 11.90 -3.08
CA ASN A 83 -9.05 11.91 -4.50
C ASN A 83 -9.38 13.30 -5.08
N PRO A 84 -8.40 14.09 -5.54
CA PRO A 84 -8.63 15.41 -6.12
C PRO A 84 -9.34 15.36 -7.47
N PHE A 85 -9.25 14.24 -8.20
CA PHE A 85 -9.79 14.05 -9.54
C PHE A 85 -11.21 13.50 -9.55
N SER A 86 -11.73 13.08 -8.40
CA SER A 86 -13.09 12.55 -8.30
C SER A 86 -14.12 13.68 -8.17
N MET A 87 -15.13 13.69 -9.05
CA MET A 87 -16.35 14.48 -8.91
C MET A 87 -17.57 13.54 -8.80
N PRO A 88 -18.29 13.49 -7.66
CA PRO A 88 -18.07 14.23 -6.40
C PRO A 88 -16.78 13.79 -5.68
N LYS A 89 -16.29 14.62 -4.73
CA LYS A 89 -15.05 14.35 -4.00
C LYS A 89 -15.19 13.08 -3.17
N ARG A 90 -14.41 12.03 -3.50
CA ARG A 90 -14.44 10.71 -2.84
C ARG A 90 -13.15 10.43 -2.10
N LYS A 91 -13.27 9.64 -1.03
CA LYS A 91 -12.12 9.09 -0.31
C LYS A 91 -11.58 7.89 -1.08
N MET A 92 -10.26 7.78 -1.14
CA MET A 92 -9.52 6.64 -1.63
C MET A 92 -8.80 5.99 -0.45
N PHE A 93 -8.89 4.67 -0.32
CA PHE A 93 -8.27 3.94 0.79
C PHE A 93 -6.97 3.26 0.37
N PHE A 94 -6.04 3.14 1.30
CA PHE A 94 -4.80 2.38 1.13
C PHE A 94 -4.89 1.06 1.88
N ILE A 95 -4.77 -0.05 1.17
CA ILE A 95 -4.87 -1.40 1.72
C ILE A 95 -3.54 -2.12 1.51
N SER A 96 -3.01 -2.71 2.57
CA SER A 96 -1.83 -3.59 2.46
C SER A 96 -2.23 -4.99 2.02
N ASP A 97 -1.31 -5.68 1.34
CA ASP A 97 -1.50 -7.09 0.94
C ASP A 97 -1.66 -8.02 2.16
N VAL A 98 -2.90 -8.43 2.43
CA VAL A 98 -3.30 -9.23 3.61
C VAL A 98 -2.59 -10.58 3.66
N PRO A 99 -2.56 -11.40 2.58
CA PRO A 99 -1.72 -12.61 2.52
C PRO A 99 -0.27 -12.39 2.92
N HIS A 100 0.35 -11.30 2.47
CA HIS A 100 1.75 -11.01 2.80
C HIS A 100 1.93 -10.68 4.29
N LEU A 101 0.99 -9.94 4.88
CA LEU A 101 0.98 -9.65 6.31
C LEU A 101 0.82 -10.93 7.14
N LEU A 102 -0.10 -11.82 6.76
CA LEU A 102 -0.31 -13.09 7.46
C LEU A 102 0.94 -13.97 7.40
N LYS A 103 1.58 -14.06 6.24
CA LYS A 103 2.84 -14.79 6.07
C LYS A 103 3.95 -14.21 6.94
N THR A 104 4.04 -12.88 7.02
CA THR A 104 5.03 -12.18 7.85
C THR A 104 4.79 -12.46 9.34
N ALA A 105 3.55 -12.35 9.81
CA ALA A 105 3.17 -12.67 11.18
C ALA A 105 3.52 -14.12 11.55
N ARG A 106 3.16 -15.08 10.68
CA ARG A 106 3.52 -16.49 10.84
C ARG A 106 5.04 -16.70 10.91
N ASN A 107 5.81 -16.04 10.04
CA ASN A 107 7.27 -16.12 10.05
C ASN A 107 7.86 -15.56 11.36
N CYS A 108 7.32 -14.45 11.85
CA CYS A 108 7.74 -13.88 13.14
C CYS A 108 7.50 -14.85 14.28
N PHE A 109 6.30 -15.45 14.34
CA PHE A 109 5.93 -16.43 15.36
C PHE A 109 6.78 -17.72 15.30
N SER A 110 7.04 -18.24 14.10
CA SER A 110 7.88 -19.43 13.93
C SER A 110 9.34 -19.16 14.34
N ASN A 111 9.87 -17.97 14.05
CA ASN A 111 11.23 -17.58 14.41
C ASN A 111 11.41 -17.21 15.90
N SER A 112 10.32 -16.89 16.61
CA SER A 112 10.36 -16.66 18.06
C SER A 112 10.39 -17.96 18.85
N TYR A 113 9.61 -18.97 18.43
CA TYR A 113 9.40 -20.18 19.22
C TYR A 113 10.19 -21.41 18.74
N SER A 114 10.23 -21.70 17.43
CA SER A 114 10.55 -23.04 16.92
C SER A 114 11.91 -23.19 16.23
N HIS A 115 12.53 -22.10 15.78
CA HIS A 115 13.81 -22.13 15.06
C HIS A 115 14.93 -21.44 15.86
N ASN A 116 15.78 -20.63 15.20
CA ASN A 116 17.02 -20.05 15.76
C ASN A 116 16.82 -18.95 16.83
N GLN A 117 15.60 -18.75 17.36
CA GLN A 117 15.26 -17.71 18.35
C GLN A 117 15.78 -16.29 18.03
N LYS A 118 15.87 -15.92 16.74
CA LYS A 118 16.48 -14.64 16.32
C LYS A 118 15.62 -13.40 16.65
N ARG A 119 14.32 -13.58 16.93
CA ARG A 119 13.38 -12.52 17.30
C ARG A 119 12.39 -13.05 18.32
N LYS A 120 12.47 -12.57 19.55
CA LYS A 120 11.51 -12.85 20.63
C LYS A 120 10.25 -12.00 20.45
N LEU A 121 9.08 -12.54 20.83
CA LEU A 121 7.83 -11.79 20.90
C LEU A 121 7.80 -11.04 22.22
N TRP A 122 7.55 -9.73 22.18
CA TRP A 122 7.48 -8.91 23.38
C TRP A 122 6.13 -8.22 23.48
N LYS A 123 5.57 -8.20 24.69
CA LYS A 123 4.40 -7.41 25.03
C LYS A 123 4.64 -6.71 26.36
N ASP A 124 4.45 -5.39 26.39
CA ASP A 124 4.60 -4.56 27.60
C ASP A 124 5.94 -4.78 28.33
N GLY A 125 7.03 -4.89 27.55
CA GLY A 125 8.37 -5.13 28.09
C GLY A 125 8.61 -6.54 28.63
N ARG A 126 7.71 -7.49 28.39
CA ARG A 126 7.86 -8.90 28.77
C ARG A 126 7.96 -9.78 27.53
N ASP A 127 8.87 -10.74 27.58
CA ASP A 127 8.95 -11.80 26.58
C ASP A 127 7.72 -12.70 26.71
N ILE A 128 6.99 -12.86 25.61
CA ILE A 128 5.80 -13.73 25.49
C ILE A 128 6.01 -14.83 24.44
N SER A 129 7.27 -15.01 23.99
CA SER A 129 7.66 -16.09 23.08
C SER A 129 7.33 -17.45 23.67
#